data_AF-A0A499UKW6-F1
#
_entry.id   AF-A0A499UKW6-F1
#
_cell.length_a   1.000
_cell.length_b   1.000
_cell.length_c   1.000
_cell.angle_alpha   90.00
_cell.angle_beta   90.00
_cell.angle_gamma   90.00
#
_symmetry.space_group_name_H-M   'P 1'
#
loop_
_entity.id
_entity.type
_entity.pdbx_description
1 polymer ?
#
loop_
_entity_poly.entity_id
_entity_poly.type
_entity_poly.pdbx_seq_one_letter_code
_entity_poly.pdbx_strand_id
1 'polypeptide(L)'
;MGDSLDFWRVEEVLPPRLLRLRAEMRLPGLAWLEMTVDRDARGGTVYRQRALFHPRGLAGHLYWWSVAPFHALVFGGMARNIVARAEKDVAGRGTGGTDAAGTSTSASRSR
;
A
#
# COMPACT_ATOMS: atom_id res chain seq x y z
N MET A 1 -19.85 -4.46 1.85
CA MET A 1 -20.21 -3.32 2.71
C MET A 1 -19.63 -3.57 4.09
N GLY A 2 -18.90 -2.59 4.63
CA GLY A 2 -18.16 -2.70 5.88
C GLY A 2 -16.87 -1.88 5.84
N ASP A 3 -16.99 -0.62 5.42
CA ASP A 3 -15.93 0.39 5.37
C ASP A 3 -15.23 0.48 6.72
N SER A 4 -14.01 -0.05 6.81
CA SER A 4 -13.16 0.02 8.01
C SER A 4 -12.10 1.12 7.86
N LEU A 5 -12.36 2.10 6.99
CA LEU A 5 -11.52 3.29 6.80
C LEU A 5 -11.88 4.44 7.76
N ASP A 6 -13.00 4.36 8.49
CA ASP A 6 -13.54 5.45 9.33
C ASP A 6 -12.66 5.83 10.54
N PHE A 7 -11.55 5.12 10.78
CA PHE A 7 -10.69 5.31 11.93
C PHE A 7 -9.25 5.70 11.59
N TRP A 8 -8.94 6.01 10.34
CA TRP A 8 -7.59 6.37 9.91
C TRP A 8 -7.57 7.78 9.36
N ARG A 9 -6.85 8.67 10.01
CA ARG A 9 -6.57 9.99 9.48
C ARG A 9 -5.27 9.97 8.72
N VAL A 10 -5.31 10.47 7.48
CA VAL A 10 -4.09 10.75 6.72
C VAL A 10 -3.30 11.82 7.46
N GLU A 11 -2.11 11.45 7.93
CA GLU A 11 -1.21 12.38 8.62
C GLU A 11 -0.20 12.96 7.65
N GLU A 12 0.33 12.14 6.74
CA GLU A 12 1.33 12.57 5.76
C GLU A 12 1.20 11.76 4.47
N VAL A 13 1.30 12.44 3.32
CA VAL A 13 1.39 11.80 2.01
C VAL A 13 2.50 12.49 1.23
N LEU A 14 3.50 11.71 0.81
CA LEU A 14 4.54 12.15 -0.11
C LEU A 14 4.52 11.24 -1.34
N PRO A 15 3.71 11.53 -2.36
CA PRO A 15 3.65 10.71 -3.56
C PRO A 15 5.00 10.72 -4.31
N PRO A 16 5.48 9.59 -4.87
CA PRO A 16 4.96 8.22 -4.79
C PRO A 16 5.59 7.37 -3.66
N ARG A 17 6.19 7.99 -2.64
CA ARG A 17 7.14 7.34 -1.71
C ARG A 17 6.57 7.01 -0.34
N LEU A 18 5.68 7.82 0.23
CA LEU A 18 5.21 7.65 1.61
C LEU A 18 3.71 7.91 1.73
N LEU A 19 3.05 7.04 2.48
CA LEU A 19 1.73 7.26 3.05
C LEU A 19 1.78 6.92 4.54
N ARG A 20 1.51 7.92 5.40
CA ARG A 20 1.35 7.74 6.84
C ARG A 20 -0.09 7.98 7.23
N LEU A 21 -0.67 6.97 7.87
CA LEU A 21 -2.01 6.99 8.42
C LEU A 21 -1.91 6.90 9.94
N ARG A 22 -2.61 7.79 10.64
CA ARG A 22 -2.76 7.76 12.10
C ARG A 22 -4.11 7.15 12.45
N ALA A 23 -4.14 6.20 13.38
CA ALA A 23 -5.40 5.69 13.91
C ALA A 23 -6.03 6.72 14.86
N GLU A 24 -7.29 7.06 14.64
CA GLU A 24 -8.10 7.94 15.49
C GLU A 24 -9.02 7.17 16.46
N MET A 25 -8.97 5.83 16.47
CA MET A 25 -9.74 5.03 17.42
C MET A 25 -9.36 5.30 18.88
N ARG A 26 -10.36 5.16 19.78
CA ARG A 26 -10.17 5.10 21.25
C ARG A 26 -9.44 3.81 21.63
N LEU A 27 -8.15 3.75 21.33
CA LEU A 27 -7.24 2.71 21.80
C LEU A 27 -6.55 3.20 23.09
N PRO A 28 -6.06 2.30 23.97
CA PRO A 28 -5.21 2.66 25.11
C PRO A 28 -3.79 3.06 24.68
N GLY A 29 -3.69 3.85 23.60
CA GLY A 29 -2.45 4.20 22.92
C GLY A 29 -2.71 4.88 21.57
N LEU A 30 -1.64 5.39 20.97
CA LEU A 30 -1.65 5.95 19.63
C LEU A 30 -1.10 4.92 18.64
N ALA A 31 -1.69 4.81 17.45
CA ALA A 31 -1.21 3.91 16.43
C ALA A 31 -0.98 4.63 15.10
N TRP A 32 0.05 4.22 14.38
CA TRP A 32 0.37 4.70 13.04
C TRP A 32 0.62 3.53 12.11
N LEU A 33 0.21 3.69 10.86
CA LEU A 33 0.53 2.80 9.76
C LEU A 33 1.31 3.59 8.72
N GLU A 34 2.55 3.21 8.51
CA GLU A 34 3.42 3.78 7.49
C GLU A 34 3.58 2.79 6.36
N MET A 35 3.39 3.28 5.14
CA MET A 35 3.62 2.54 3.90
C MET A 35 4.64 3.34 3.10
N THR A 36 5.83 2.78 2.90
CA THR A 36 6.89 3.41 2.09
C THR A 36 7.26 2.56 0.89
N VAL A 37 7.61 3.25 -0.19
CA VAL A 37 8.11 2.66 -1.42
C VAL A 37 9.42 3.33 -1.77
N ASP A 38 10.49 2.54 -1.82
CA ASP A 38 11.82 2.98 -2.23
C ASP A 38 12.35 2.12 -3.38
N ARG A 39 13.48 2.54 -3.95
CA ARG A 39 14.23 1.75 -4.91
C ARG A 39 15.49 1.19 -4.28
N ASP A 40 15.78 -0.07 -4.55
CA ASP A 40 17.08 -0.64 -4.19
C ASP A 40 18.19 -0.21 -5.17
N ALA A 41 19.44 -0.53 -4.82
CA ALA A 41 20.60 -0.23 -5.65
C ALA A 41 20.61 -0.94 -7.01
N ARG A 42 19.74 -1.94 -7.23
CA ARG A 42 19.58 -2.70 -8.47
C ARG A 42 18.38 -2.24 -9.29
N GLY A 43 17.69 -1.18 -8.85
CA GLY A 43 16.51 -0.62 -9.52
C GLY A 43 15.18 -1.30 -9.18
N GLY A 44 15.18 -2.29 -8.30
CA GLY A 44 13.99 -2.97 -7.79
C GLY A 44 13.18 -2.09 -6.84
N THR A 45 11.88 -2.36 -6.74
CA THR A 45 10.98 -1.65 -5.83
C THR A 45 10.94 -2.33 -4.48
N VAL A 46 11.26 -1.59 -3.41
CA VAL A 46 11.20 -2.07 -2.03
C VAL A 46 10.00 -1.45 -1.34
N TYR A 47 9.01 -2.28 -1.04
CA TYR A 47 7.86 -1.88 -0.23
C TYR A 47 8.11 -2.19 1.25
N ARG A 48 7.88 -1.21 2.13
CA ARG A 48 7.90 -1.40 3.59
C ARG A 48 6.57 -0.96 4.19
N GLN A 49 6.00 -1.80 5.03
CA GLN A 49 4.80 -1.50 5.80
C GLN A 49 5.13 -1.61 7.29
N ARG A 50 4.96 -0.52 8.04
CA ARG A 50 5.28 -0.46 9.48
C ARG A 50 4.03 -0.04 10.25
N ALA A 51 3.63 -0.87 11.22
CA ALA A 51 2.63 -0.50 12.20
C ALA A 51 3.34 -0.11 13.49
N LEU A 52 3.21 1.15 13.92
CA LEU A 52 3.77 1.67 15.16
C LEU A 52 2.64 1.81 16.17
N PHE A 53 2.82 1.29 17.38
CA PHE A 53 1.88 1.47 18.48
C PHE A 53 2.60 2.04 19.69
N HIS A 54 2.06 3.12 20.24
CA HIS A 54 2.55 3.77 21.42
C HIS A 54 1.57 3.50 22.58
N PRO A 55 1.75 2.40 23.33
CA PRO A 55 0.91 2.05 24.48
C PRO A 55 1.04 3.12 25.57
N ARG A 56 -0.06 3.42 26.28
CA ARG A 56 -0.02 4.24 27.51
C ARG A 56 -0.28 3.37 28.74
N GLY A 57 0.66 3.40 29.69
CA GLY A 57 0.54 2.72 30.98
C GLY A 57 0.78 1.20 30.94
N LEU A 58 0.98 0.59 32.11
CA LEU A 58 1.29 -0.85 32.26
C LEU A 58 0.18 -1.77 31.72
N ALA A 59 -1.08 -1.42 31.94
CA ALA A 59 -2.22 -2.15 31.36
C ALA A 59 -2.22 -2.09 29.82
N GLY A 60 -1.80 -0.95 29.24
CA GLY A 60 -1.65 -0.79 27.79
C GLY A 60 -0.54 -1.66 27.21
N HIS A 61 0.56 -1.87 27.94
CA HIS A 61 1.63 -2.79 27.53
C HIS A 61 1.20 -4.26 27.54
N LEU A 62 0.50 -4.70 28.59
CA LEU A 62 -0.02 -6.08 28.67
C LEU A 62 -1.02 -6.37 27.55
N TYR A 63 -1.98 -5.46 27.33
CA TYR A 63 -2.92 -5.55 26.22
C TYR A 63 -2.21 -5.60 24.87
N TRP A 64 -1.21 -4.73 24.67
CA TRP A 64 -0.43 -4.72 23.43
C TRP A 64 0.27 -6.05 23.17
N TRP A 65 0.93 -6.64 24.17
CA TRP A 65 1.63 -7.92 24.02
C TRP A 65 0.67 -9.06 23.65
N SER A 66 -0.55 -9.07 24.19
CA SER A 66 -1.55 -10.10 23.86
C SER A 66 -2.09 -9.96 22.43
N VAL A 67 -2.26 -8.74 21.89
CA VAL A 67 -2.87 -8.52 20.57
C VAL A 67 -1.82 -8.28 19.46
N ALA A 68 -0.56 -8.01 19.81
CA ALA A 68 0.57 -7.88 18.87
C ALA A 68 0.72 -9.07 17.89
N PRO A 69 0.66 -10.35 18.30
CA PRO A 69 0.80 -11.46 17.36
C PRO A 69 -0.34 -11.52 16.34
N PHE A 70 -1.57 -11.16 16.74
CA PHE A 70 -2.70 -11.07 15.83
C PHE A 70 -2.53 -9.93 14.82
N HIS A 71 -2.12 -8.75 15.28
CA HIS A 71 -1.83 -7.61 14.40
C HIS A 71 -0.70 -7.91 13.42
N ALA A 72 0.36 -8.60 13.86
CA ALA A 72 1.45 -9.01 12.99
C ALA A 72 0.96 -9.91 11.84
N LEU A 73 0.01 -10.82 12.13
CA LEU A 73 -0.57 -11.70 11.13
C LEU A 73 -1.44 -10.93 10.10
N VAL A 74 -2.31 -10.03 10.58
CA VAL A 74 -3.21 -9.23 9.74
C VAL A 74 -2.42 -8.24 8.87
N PHE A 75 -1.49 -7.47 9.46
CA PHE A 75 -0.67 -6.52 8.71
C PHE A 75 0.29 -7.22 7.75
N GLY A 76 0.85 -8.37 8.14
CA GLY A 76 1.67 -9.18 7.24
C GLY A 76 0.87 -9.76 6.07
N GLY A 77 -0.42 -10.09 6.27
CA GLY A 77 -1.34 -10.49 5.19
C GLY A 77 -1.64 -9.35 4.22
N MET A 78 -1.88 -8.15 4.74
CA MET A 78 -2.12 -6.94 3.94
C MET A 78 -0.93 -6.60 3.05
N ALA A 79 0.29 -6.59 3.61
CA ALA A 79 1.52 -6.31 2.86
C ALA A 79 1.71 -7.29 1.69
N ARG A 80 1.50 -8.59 1.93
CA ARG A 80 1.60 -9.63 0.90
C ARG A 80 0.57 -9.44 -0.21
N ASN A 81 -0.67 -9.08 0.13
CA ASN A 81 -1.72 -8.84 -0.87
C ASN A 81 -1.41 -7.61 -1.74
N ILE A 82 -0.90 -6.53 -1.14
CA ILE A 82 -0.49 -5.32 -1.88
C ILE A 82 0.61 -5.66 -2.90
N VAL A 83 1.65 -6.40 -2.47
CA VAL A 83 2.74 -6.81 -3.36
C VAL A 83 2.22 -7.72 -4.47
N ALA A 84 1.45 -8.76 -4.13
CA ALA A 84 0.87 -9.67 -5.11
C ALA A 84 -0.05 -8.96 -6.12
N ARG A 85 -0.79 -7.92 -5.68
CA ARG A 85 -1.62 -7.12 -6.57
C ARG A 85 -0.77 -6.23 -7.48
N ALA A 86 0.27 -5.59 -6.95
CA ALA A 86 1.19 -4.78 -7.73
C ALA A 86 1.89 -5.60 -8.83
N GLU A 87 2.32 -6.82 -8.51
CA GLU A 87 2.92 -7.75 -9.49
C GLU A 87 1.95 -8.11 -10.61
N LYS A 88 0.68 -8.40 -10.27
CA LYS A 88 -0.38 -8.68 -11.26
C LYS A 88 -0.67 -7.48 -12.16
N ASP A 89 -0.75 -6.28 -11.59
CA ASP A 89 -1.00 -5.06 -12.36
C ASP A 89 0.17 -4.74 -13.31
N VAL A 90 1.42 -5.04 -12.94
CA VAL A 90 2.58 -4.93 -13.83
C VAL A 90 2.52 -5.98 -14.94
N ALA A 91 2.20 -7.24 -14.62
CA ALA A 91 2.07 -8.32 -15.60
C ALA A 91 0.97 -8.02 -16.65
N GLY A 92 -0.16 -7.47 -16.22
CA GLY A 92 -1.25 -7.05 -17.12
C GLY A 92 -0.92 -5.86 -18.01
N ARG A 93 -0.01 -4.95 -17.58
CA ARG A 93 0.50 -3.86 -18.44
C ARG A 93 1.50 -4.36 -19.48
N GLY A 94 2.21 -5.46 -19.23
CA GLY A 94 3.14 -6.08 -20.17
C GLY A 94 2.46 -6.75 -21.38
N THR A 95 1.19 -7.12 -21.27
CA THR A 95 0.43 -7.82 -22.32
C THR A 95 -0.44 -6.93 -23.19
N GLY A 96 -0.56 -5.63 -22.88
CA GLY A 96 -1.38 -4.67 -23.66
C GLY A 96 -0.57 -3.74 -24.57
N GLY A 97 0.72 -3.99 -24.73
CA GLY A 97 1.69 -3.09 -25.38
C GLY A 97 2.18 -3.53 -26.76
N THR A 98 1.45 -4.36 -27.48
CA THR A 98 1.71 -4.63 -28.90
C THR A 98 0.38 -4.97 -29.54
N ASP A 99 -0.33 -3.98 -30.09
CA ASP A 99 -1.31 -4.13 -31.20
C ASP A 99 -2.08 -2.81 -31.38
N ALA A 100 -1.52 -1.92 -32.20
CA ALA A 100 -2.23 -0.97 -33.09
C ALA A 100 -1.28 0.12 -33.64
N ALA A 101 -0.10 -0.26 -34.13
CA ALA A 101 0.59 0.53 -35.15
C ALA A 101 0.34 -0.16 -36.51
N GLY A 102 -0.92 -0.17 -36.92
CA GLY A 102 -1.34 -0.62 -38.24
C GLY A 102 -0.94 0.41 -39.28
N THR A 103 0.18 0.15 -39.95
CA THR A 103 0.51 0.72 -41.25
C THR A 103 -0.58 0.36 -42.26
N SER A 104 -1.15 1.35 -42.95
CA SER A 104 -1.68 1.20 -44.33
C SER A 104 -1.78 2.56 -45.01
N THR A 105 -0.72 2.88 -45.73
CA THR A 105 -0.73 3.63 -46.99
C THR A 105 -1.86 3.14 -47.92
N SER A 106 -2.70 4.04 -48.46
CA SER A 106 -3.03 4.13 -49.91
C SER A 106 -4.18 5.12 -50.22
N ALA A 107 -3.84 6.13 -51.02
CA ALA A 107 -4.56 6.73 -52.16
C ALA A 107 -5.99 7.32 -52.09
N SER A 108 -6.09 8.53 -52.69
CA SER A 108 -7.11 8.99 -53.66
C SER A 108 -8.27 9.88 -53.19
N ARG A 109 -8.22 11.17 -53.59
CA ARG A 109 -9.24 11.95 -54.36
C ARG A 109 -9.09 13.45 -54.08
N SER A 110 -8.52 14.23 -55.01
CA SER A 110 -9.24 15.07 -55.99
C SER A 110 -10.22 16.08 -55.39
N ARG A 111 -9.80 17.34 -55.28
CA ARG A 111 -10.42 18.52 -55.93
C ARG A 111 -9.62 19.78 -55.64
#